data_AF-A0A6N8GBX8-F1
#
_entry.id   AF-A0A6N8GBX8-F1
#
_cell.length_a   1.000
_cell.length_b   1.000
_cell.length_c   1.000
_cell.angle_alpha   90.00
_cell.angle_beta   90.00
_cell.angle_gamma   90.00
#
_symmetry.space_group_name_H-M   'P 1'
#
loop_
_entity.id
_entity.type
_entity.pdbx_description
1 polymer ?
#
loop_
_entity_poly.entity_id
_entity_poly.type
_entity_poly.pdbx_seq_one_letter_code
_entity_poly.pdbx_strand_id
1 'polypeptide(L)'
;MKYHISMDLGFTAAGGPNASDTPENFDRFTDRVFEELVSLESVMDNVHDPDVAGRLTERSMAIAMTIEAHTPEDGVQFFLNTVRTALHAAGGGTGAWSAFEPTADPAAGGVELTCA
;
A
#
# COMPACT_ATOMS: atom_id res chain seq x y z
N MET A 1 7.36 4.17 -18.70
CA MET A 1 8.18 5.29 -18.17
C MET A 1 8.26 5.13 -16.67
N LYS A 2 9.39 5.45 -16.03
CA LYS A 2 9.57 5.25 -14.58
C LYS A 2 9.32 6.54 -13.82
N TYR A 3 8.48 6.47 -12.80
CA TYR A 3 8.13 7.58 -11.92
C TYR A 3 8.55 7.23 -10.49
N HIS A 4 9.43 8.03 -9.90
CA HIS A 4 9.72 7.93 -8.48
C HIS A 4 8.68 8.75 -7.70
N ILE A 5 7.91 8.08 -6.86
CA ILE A 5 6.78 8.68 -6.13
C ILE A 5 6.98 8.42 -4.65
N SER A 6 6.74 9.44 -3.83
CA SER A 6 6.83 9.36 -2.37
C SER A 6 5.57 9.92 -1.70
N MET A 7 5.22 9.39 -0.53
CA MET A 7 4.10 9.84 0.28
C MET A 7 4.42 9.74 1.76
N ASP A 8 4.13 10.79 2.51
CA ASP A 8 4.11 10.78 3.97
C ASP A 8 2.71 10.35 4.47
N LEU A 9 2.69 9.43 5.43
CA LEU A 9 1.49 8.91 6.09
C LEU A 9 1.57 9.14 7.59
N GLY A 10 0.46 9.56 8.20
CA GLY A 10 0.29 9.65 9.65
C GLY A 10 -0.66 8.56 10.16
N PHE A 11 -0.37 8.01 11.33
CA PHE A 11 -1.11 6.89 11.92
C PHE A 11 -1.61 7.23 13.32
N THR A 12 -2.75 6.63 13.67
CA THR A 12 -3.29 6.62 15.02
C THR A 12 -3.54 5.18 15.44
N ALA A 13 -3.27 4.84 16.70
CA ALA A 13 -3.47 3.48 17.18
C ALA A 13 -4.98 3.11 17.21
N ALA A 14 -5.31 1.91 16.72
CA ALA A 14 -6.65 1.37 16.80
C ALA A 14 -7.01 1.01 18.25
N GLY A 15 -8.18 1.43 18.73
CA GLY A 15 -8.71 1.07 20.06
C GLY A 15 -8.56 2.12 21.17
N GLY A 16 -8.07 3.33 20.86
CA GLY A 16 -7.86 4.38 21.84
C GLY A 16 -6.58 4.20 22.66
N PRO A 17 -6.27 5.11 23.60
CA PRO A 17 -5.00 5.12 24.31
C PRO A 17 -4.97 4.00 25.35
N ASN A 18 -4.45 2.83 24.97
CA ASN A 18 -3.51 2.00 25.75
C ASN A 18 -3.59 0.50 25.39
N ALA A 19 -2.47 0.01 24.83
CA ALA A 19 -1.84 -1.31 24.94
C ALA A 19 -0.99 -1.59 23.69
N SER A 20 -1.45 -1.15 22.52
CA SER A 20 -0.81 -1.35 21.22
C SER A 20 0.00 -0.14 20.73
N ASP A 21 -0.24 1.05 21.26
CA ASP A 21 0.41 2.31 20.83
C ASP A 21 1.81 2.50 21.44
N THR A 22 2.75 1.63 21.10
CA THR A 22 4.16 1.78 21.50
C THR A 22 5.05 2.01 20.28
N PRO A 23 6.20 2.70 20.43
CA PRO A 23 7.18 2.82 19.35
C PRO A 23 7.56 1.47 18.74
N GLU A 24 7.74 0.43 19.56
CA GLU A 24 8.14 -0.92 19.10
C GLU A 24 7.05 -1.62 18.30
N ASN A 25 5.77 -1.40 18.65
CA ASN A 25 4.67 -1.95 17.86
C ASN A 25 4.51 -1.20 16.53
N PHE A 26 4.72 0.12 16.54
CA PHE A 26 4.72 0.91 15.31
C PHE A 26 5.90 0.55 14.41
N ASP A 27 7.09 0.33 14.98
CA ASP A 27 8.29 -0.12 14.27
C ASP A 27 8.07 -1.49 13.61
N ARG A 28 7.51 -2.46 14.35
CA ARG A 28 7.12 -3.76 13.79
C ARG A 28 6.09 -3.61 12.66
N PHE A 29 5.17 -2.66 12.77
CA PHE A 29 4.21 -2.38 11.71
C PHE A 29 4.90 -1.76 10.48
N THR A 30 5.83 -0.82 10.65
CA THR A 30 6.59 -0.24 9.52
C THR A 30 7.46 -1.28 8.83
N ASP A 31 8.13 -2.16 9.59
CA ASP A 31 8.88 -3.29 9.04
C ASP A 31 7.97 -4.20 8.23
N ARG A 32 6.78 -4.51 8.75
CA ARG A 32 5.83 -5.35 8.03
C ARG A 32 5.35 -4.70 6.74
N VAL A 33 5.08 -3.39 6.73
CA VAL A 33 4.71 -2.68 5.49
C VAL A 33 5.83 -2.75 4.46
N PHE A 34 7.09 -2.59 4.87
CA PHE A 34 8.23 -2.75 3.98
C PHE A 34 8.34 -4.17 3.41
N GLU A 35 8.20 -5.21 4.24
CA GLU A 35 8.18 -6.61 3.79
C GLU A 35 7.10 -6.86 2.73
N GLU A 36 5.89 -6.33 2.93
CA GLU A 36 4.79 -6.49 1.98
C GLU A 36 5.05 -5.72 0.66
N LEU A 37 5.67 -4.55 0.72
CA LEU A 37 6.08 -3.82 -0.49
C LEU A 37 7.14 -4.57 -1.29
N VAL A 38 8.14 -5.16 -0.62
CA VAL A 38 9.14 -6.03 -1.26
C VAL A 38 8.49 -7.28 -1.85
N SER A 39 7.50 -7.87 -1.15
CA SER A 39 6.72 -8.98 -1.68
C SER A 39 5.96 -8.59 -2.95
N LEU A 40 5.37 -7.38 -2.99
CA LEU A 40 4.67 -6.88 -4.17
C LEU A 40 5.62 -6.61 -5.34
N GLU A 41 6.80 -6.02 -5.09
CA GLU A 41 7.85 -5.88 -6.12
C GLU A 41 8.22 -7.23 -6.76
N SER A 42 8.24 -8.32 -5.99
CA SER A 42 8.58 -9.65 -6.53
C SER A 42 7.56 -10.24 -7.51
N VAL A 43 6.32 -9.72 -7.53
CA VAL A 43 5.21 -10.23 -8.36
C VAL A 43 4.64 -9.18 -9.31
N MET A 44 5.00 -7.91 -9.14
CA MET A 44 4.53 -6.79 -9.95
C MET A 44 5.69 -6.20 -10.74
N ASP A 45 5.74 -6.50 -12.05
CA ASP A 45 6.80 -6.03 -12.95
C ASP A 45 6.92 -4.50 -13.03
N ASN A 46 5.87 -3.76 -12.62
CA ASN A 46 5.81 -2.32 -12.69
C ASN A 46 6.13 -1.60 -11.37
N VAL A 47 6.50 -2.33 -10.31
CA VAL A 47 6.89 -1.78 -9.00
C VAL A 47 8.38 -2.07 -8.79
N HIS A 48 9.15 -1.08 -8.37
CA HIS A 48 10.58 -1.23 -8.13
C HIS A 48 11.06 -0.40 -6.95
N ASP A 49 12.08 -0.91 -6.26
CA ASP A 49 12.86 -0.19 -5.24
C ASP A 49 11.95 0.46 -4.17
N PRO A 50 11.11 -0.33 -3.48
CA PRO A 50 10.33 0.19 -2.37
C PRO A 50 11.27 0.62 -1.23
N ASP A 51 10.96 1.75 -0.62
CA ASP A 51 11.64 2.27 0.55
C ASP A 51 10.62 2.78 1.58
N VAL A 52 10.97 2.60 2.85
CA VAL A 52 10.14 2.95 4.00
C VAL A 52 11.00 3.62 5.05
N ALA A 53 10.64 4.84 5.43
CA ALA A 53 11.28 5.58 6.52
C ALA A 53 10.26 5.90 7.62
N GLY A 54 10.37 5.20 8.76
CA GLY A 54 9.53 5.43 9.94
C GLY A 54 10.02 6.57 10.82
N ARG A 55 9.11 7.44 11.30
CA ARG A 55 9.33 8.40 12.38
C ARG A 55 8.53 7.95 13.60
N LEU A 56 9.13 7.07 14.40
CA LEU A 56 8.42 6.33 15.45
C LEU A 56 7.71 7.24 16.46
N THR A 57 8.35 8.31 16.93
CA THR A 57 7.77 9.24 17.91
C THR A 57 6.58 10.03 17.38
N GLU A 58 6.50 10.22 16.07
CA GLU A 58 5.45 10.99 15.39
C GLU A 58 4.32 10.10 14.85
N ARG A 59 4.47 8.76 14.95
CA ARG A 59 3.58 7.79 14.32
C ARG A 59 3.36 8.12 12.84
N SER A 60 4.46 8.43 12.15
CA SER A 60 4.45 8.71 10.73
C SER A 60 5.45 7.85 9.98
N MET A 61 5.22 7.67 8.68
CA MET A 61 6.05 6.88 7.80
C MET A 61 6.05 7.53 6.42
N ALA A 62 7.24 7.68 5.83
CA ALA A 62 7.37 7.99 4.42
C ALA A 62 7.53 6.68 3.65
N ILE A 63 6.79 6.54 2.55
CA ILE A 63 6.96 5.45 1.59
C ILE A 63 7.39 6.06 0.28
N ALA A 64 8.43 5.51 -0.34
CA ALA A 64 8.83 5.84 -1.70
C ALA A 64 8.97 4.56 -2.53
N MET A 65 8.71 4.64 -3.83
CA MET A 65 9.03 3.57 -4.78
C MET A 65 9.08 4.12 -6.20
N THR A 66 9.62 3.33 -7.11
CA THR A 66 9.56 3.61 -8.54
C THR A 66 8.43 2.80 -9.18
N ILE A 67 7.53 3.49 -9.87
CA ILE A 67 6.44 2.87 -10.64
C ILE A 67 6.71 3.02 -12.13
N GLU A 68 6.62 1.91 -12.87
CA GLU A 68 6.56 1.94 -14.31
C GLU A 68 5.12 2.12 -14.80
N ALA A 69 4.86 3.18 -15.56
CA ALA A 69 3.56 3.46 -16.14
C ALA A 69 3.64 4.23 -17.47
N HIS A 70 2.53 4.27 -18.21
CA HIS A 70 2.42 5.02 -19.46
C HIS A 70 2.25 6.53 -19.22
N THR A 71 1.46 6.90 -18.20
CA THR A 71 1.21 8.29 -17.82
C THR A 71 1.55 8.53 -16.33
N PRO A 72 1.81 9.78 -15.92
CA PRO A 72 2.00 10.12 -14.51
C PRO A 72 0.78 9.77 -13.65
N GLU A 73 -0.43 9.97 -14.19
CA GLU A 73 -1.70 9.69 -13.52
C GLU A 73 -1.85 8.19 -13.21
N ASP A 74 -1.56 7.33 -14.19
CA ASP A 74 -1.52 5.88 -13.99
C ASP A 74 -0.45 5.50 -12.95
N GLY A 75 0.71 6.17 -13.00
CA GLY A 75 1.79 5.97 -12.04
C GLY A 75 1.35 6.24 -10.59
N VAL A 76 0.64 7.34 -10.36
CA VAL A 76 0.07 7.67 -9.05
C VAL A 76 -0.99 6.65 -8.64
N GLN A 77 -1.85 6.21 -9.55
CA GLN A 77 -2.88 5.22 -9.24
C GLN A 77 -2.28 3.87 -8.84
N PHE A 78 -1.26 3.38 -9.58
CA PHE A 78 -0.54 2.17 -9.23
C PHE A 78 0.21 2.31 -7.91
N PHE A 79 0.89 3.44 -7.67
CA PHE A 79 1.55 3.72 -6.40
C PHE A 79 0.57 3.60 -5.22
N LEU A 80 -0.56 4.32 -5.28
CA LEU A 80 -1.54 4.34 -4.19
C LEU A 80 -2.17 2.97 -3.94
N ASN A 81 -2.45 2.20 -4.99
CA ASN A 81 -3.00 0.85 -4.86
C ASN A 81 -1.98 -0.14 -4.27
N THR A 82 -0.70 -0.02 -4.65
CA THR A 82 0.41 -0.83 -4.10
C THR A 82 0.57 -0.55 -2.61
N VAL A 83 0.67 0.74 -2.23
CA VAL A 83 0.75 1.16 -0.83
C VAL A 83 -0.46 0.68 -0.03
N ARG A 84 -1.67 0.83 -0.57
CA ARG A 84 -2.89 0.37 0.12
C ARG A 84 -2.87 -1.15 0.34
N THR A 85 -2.42 -1.91 -0.64
CA THR A 85 -2.32 -3.38 -0.56
C THR A 85 -1.32 -3.79 0.52
N ALA A 86 -0.13 -3.17 0.54
CA ALA A 86 0.87 -3.45 1.55
C ALA A 86 0.40 -3.09 2.96
N LEU A 87 -0.23 -1.91 3.13
CA LEU A 87 -0.81 -1.51 4.42
C LEU A 87 -1.86 -2.51 4.90
N HIS A 88 -2.72 -3.00 4.02
CA HIS A 88 -3.73 -4.00 4.36
C HIS A 88 -3.09 -5.33 4.79
N ALA A 89 -2.16 -5.85 4.01
CA ALA A 89 -1.46 -7.10 4.29
C ALA A 89 -0.64 -7.03 5.60
N ALA A 90 -0.11 -5.85 5.93
CA ALA A 90 0.58 -5.57 7.19
C ALA A 90 -0.35 -5.43 8.41
N GLY A 91 -1.67 -5.62 8.24
CA GLY A 91 -2.64 -5.51 9.33
C GLY A 91 -3.07 -4.07 9.64
N GLY A 92 -2.76 -3.11 8.76
CA GLY A 92 -3.31 -1.76 8.79
C GLY A 92 -4.81 -1.81 8.57
N GLY A 93 -5.56 -1.89 9.66
CA GLY A 93 -6.99 -2.22 9.72
C GLY A 93 -7.83 -1.64 8.59
N THR A 94 -8.48 -2.52 7.83
CA THR A 94 -9.37 -2.19 6.72
C THR A 94 -10.84 -2.44 7.05
N GLY A 95 -11.20 -2.36 8.33
CA GLY A 95 -12.54 -2.71 8.83
C GLY A 95 -13.71 -1.90 8.23
N ALA A 96 -13.44 -0.90 7.39
CA ALA A 96 -14.40 -0.13 6.61
C ALA A 96 -14.27 -0.34 5.08
N TRP A 97 -13.54 -1.34 4.59
CA TRP A 97 -13.55 -1.70 3.18
C TRP A 97 -14.95 -2.17 2.77
N SER A 98 -15.34 -1.77 1.56
CA SER A 98 -16.69 -1.83 0.97
C SER A 98 -17.60 -2.96 1.47
N ALA A 99 -18.82 -2.58 1.88
CA ALA A 99 -19.95 -3.49 2.09
C ALA A 99 -20.54 -4.07 0.78
N PHE A 100 -20.02 -3.65 -0.38
CA PHE A 100 -20.47 -4.07 -1.69
C PHE A 100 -19.54 -5.15 -2.25
N GLU A 101 -20.14 -6.27 -2.62
CA GLU A 101 -19.51 -7.37 -3.36
C GLU A 101 -19.51 -7.07 -4.86
N PRO A 102 -18.51 -7.55 -5.63
CA PRO A 102 -18.55 -7.48 -7.08
C PRO A 102 -19.78 -8.23 -7.61
N THR A 103 -20.72 -7.53 -8.22
CA THR A 103 -21.74 -8.19 -9.03
C THR A 103 -21.12 -8.67 -10.32
N ALA A 104 -21.31 -9.96 -10.63
CA ALA A 104 -21.02 -10.53 -11.95
C ALA A 104 -22.04 -9.99 -12.96
N ASP A 105 -21.94 -8.70 -13.30
CA ASP A 105 -22.69 -8.12 -14.40
C ASP A 105 -21.92 -8.41 -15.71
N PRO A 106 -22.44 -9.26 -16.60
CA PRO A 106 -21.80 -9.53 -17.89
C PRO A 106 -21.77 -8.29 -18.83
N ALA A 107 -22.48 -7.21 -18.49
CA ALA A 107 -22.41 -5.92 -19.20
C ALA A 107 -21.38 -4.94 -18.60
N ALA A 108 -20.92 -5.17 -17.36
CA ALA A 108 -19.77 -4.45 -16.83
C ALA A 108 -18.53 -5.03 -17.53
N GLY A 109 -17.99 -4.27 -18.49
CA GLY A 109 -16.91 -4.72 -19.38
C GLY A 109 -15.86 -5.55 -18.64
N GLY A 110 -15.87 -6.86 -18.89
CA GLY A 110 -14.91 -7.78 -18.30
C GLY A 110 -13.50 -7.36 -18.67
N VAL A 111 -12.59 -7.35 -17.71
CA VAL A 111 -11.16 -7.28 -18.01
C VAL A 111 -10.77 -8.64 -18.57
N GLU A 112 -10.76 -8.75 -19.90
CA GLU A 112 -10.25 -9.93 -20.59
C GLU A 112 -8.72 -9.90 -20.53
N LEU A 113 -8.15 -10.65 -19.59
CA LEU A 113 -6.71 -10.91 -19.55
C LEU A 113 -6.38 -11.91 -20.65
N THR A 114 -5.97 -11.40 -21.81
CA THR A 114 -5.37 -12.22 -22.86
C THR A 114 -3.88 -12.41 -22.52
N CYS A 115 -3.47 -13.65 -22.28
CA CYS A 115 -2.06 -14.01 -22.22
C CYS A 115 -1.46 -13.83 -23.62
N ALA A 116 -0.33 -13.12 -23.71
CA ALA A 116 0.50 -13.06 -24.93
C ALA A 116 1.39 -14.31 -25.05
#